data_AF-K2FX89-F1
#
_entry.id   AF-K2FX89-F1
#
_cell.length_a   1.000
_cell.length_b   1.000
_cell.length_c   1.000
_cell.angle_alpha   90.00
_cell.angle_beta   90.00
_cell.angle_gamma   90.00
#
_symmetry.space_group_name_H-M   'P 1'
#
loop_
_entity.id
_entity.type
_entity.pdbx_description
1 polymer ?
#
loop_
_entity_poly.entity_id
_entity_poly.type
_entity_poly.pdbx_seq_one_letter_code
_entity_poly.pdbx_strand_id
1 'polypeptide(L)'
;MENEILQEISKDPIKQKEEKILKLLLSEWLDKKYPNLKALYIKEDVFAIYNEKWVYSYCNEKADAIFNIKQLRERQFFNEAMIGSWYFERKEWNEYRLYKLMWFDANNKPVLDKNPVFPLSKEYFEALNNIGFNRVIISKMVLKKNPKSIFTDAELKDLELDMDIMIKTWAITIDDLEILLKQEKINEVYSAKTIKKVAEGNLLQQCSDERLDEAKQWITEEKLKRYLEKWYVTDPKIAESCLVAIRAKEAKMKIERKIIDGAWKEIKGIK
;
A
#
# COMPACT_ATOMS: atom_id res chain seq x y z
N MET A 1 0.70 29.79 -14.99
CA MET A 1 0.09 29.37 -13.72
C MET A 1 0.94 28.22 -13.19
N GLU A 2 2.20 28.53 -12.86
CA GLU A 2 3.29 27.56 -12.60
C GLU A 2 3.89 27.70 -11.19
N ASN A 3 3.37 28.61 -10.36
CA ASN A 3 3.89 28.85 -9.03
C ASN A 3 2.80 28.53 -8.00
N GLU A 4 3.22 27.89 -6.91
CA GLU A 4 2.40 27.39 -5.79
C GLU A 4 1.89 25.94 -5.94
N ILE A 5 2.77 25.03 -6.36
CA ILE A 5 2.71 23.69 -5.76
C ILE A 5 3.18 23.86 -4.31
N LEU A 6 2.24 23.89 -3.37
CA LEU A 6 2.51 23.87 -1.93
C LEU A 6 3.25 22.58 -1.60
N GLN A 7 4.57 22.63 -1.62
CA GLN A 7 5.43 21.59 -1.07
C GLN A 7 5.42 21.73 0.45
N GLU A 8 5.09 20.65 1.17
CA GLU A 8 5.56 20.47 2.54
C GLU A 8 7.07 20.20 2.47
N ILE A 9 7.86 21.24 2.23
CA ILE A 9 9.32 21.13 2.26
C ILE A 9 9.72 20.89 3.72
N SER A 10 10.55 19.88 3.96
CA SER A 10 11.19 19.70 5.26
C SER A 10 11.81 21.01 5.72
N LYS A 11 11.51 21.47 6.94
CA LYS A 11 12.14 22.69 7.50
C LYS A 11 13.62 22.48 7.85
N ASP A 12 14.10 21.24 7.76
CA ASP A 12 15.49 20.86 8.02
C ASP A 12 16.37 21.11 6.77
N PRO A 13 17.35 22.02 6.84
CA PRO A 13 18.24 22.33 5.72
C PRO A 13 19.06 21.14 5.23
N ILE A 14 19.37 20.16 6.09
CA ILE A 14 20.12 18.95 5.71
C ILE A 14 19.25 18.10 4.80
N LYS A 15 18.01 17.82 5.22
CA LYS A 15 17.03 17.07 4.41
C LYS A 15 16.76 17.74 3.06
N GLN A 16 16.59 19.06 3.04
CA GLN A 16 16.42 19.80 1.77
C GLN A 16 17.59 19.60 0.79
N LYS A 17 18.81 19.55 1.32
CA LYS A 17 20.01 19.33 0.49
C LYS A 17 20.07 17.90 -0.03
N GLU A 18 19.74 16.92 0.80
CA GLU A 18 19.67 15.50 0.41
C GLU A 18 18.60 15.27 -0.66
N GLU A 19 17.39 15.80 -0.46
CA GLU A 19 16.29 15.76 -1.42
C GLU A 19 16.71 16.34 -2.79
N LYS A 20 17.43 17.47 -2.79
CA LYS A 20 17.92 18.09 -4.01
C LYS A 20 18.96 17.23 -4.73
N ILE A 21 19.88 16.59 -3.99
CA ILE A 21 20.90 15.70 -4.56
C ILE A 21 20.24 14.45 -5.16
N LEU A 22 19.33 13.80 -4.44
CA LEU A 22 18.63 12.62 -4.93
C LEU A 22 17.83 12.91 -6.19
N LYS A 23 17.11 14.04 -6.21
CA LYS A 23 16.38 14.49 -7.39
C LYS A 23 17.31 14.70 -8.59
N LEU A 24 18.47 15.33 -8.39
CA LEU A 24 19.46 15.55 -9.46
C LEU A 24 19.98 14.23 -10.03
N LEU A 25 20.38 13.30 -9.17
CA LEU A 25 20.88 11.98 -9.60
C LEU A 25 19.82 11.19 -10.39
N LEU A 26 18.57 11.23 -9.94
CA LEU A 26 17.46 10.56 -10.62
C LEU A 26 17.15 11.24 -11.96
N SER A 27 17.17 12.58 -12.02
CA SER A 27 17.01 13.34 -13.25
C SER A 27 18.10 13.03 -14.27
N GLU A 28 19.38 12.98 -13.88
CA GLU A 28 20.47 12.61 -14.78
C GLU A 28 20.31 11.20 -15.36
N TRP A 29 19.88 10.24 -14.53
CA TRP A 29 19.59 8.88 -14.98
C TRP A 29 18.42 8.82 -15.96
N LEU A 30 17.35 9.58 -15.68
CA LEU A 30 16.17 9.68 -16.56
C LEU A 30 16.50 10.36 -17.87
N ASP A 31 17.19 11.50 -17.86
CA ASP A 31 17.53 12.24 -19.09
C ASP A 31 18.33 11.38 -20.06
N LYS A 32 19.19 10.49 -19.52
CA LYS A 32 19.97 9.54 -20.32
C LYS A 32 19.14 8.41 -20.94
N LYS A 33 18.12 7.91 -20.24
CA LYS A 33 17.34 6.72 -20.66
C LYS A 33 15.98 7.06 -21.30
N TYR A 34 15.36 8.14 -20.85
CA TYR A 34 13.99 8.56 -21.12
C TYR A 34 13.90 10.10 -21.15
N PRO A 35 14.38 10.76 -22.22
CA PRO A 35 14.56 12.22 -22.28
C PRO A 35 13.27 13.05 -22.15
N ASN A 36 12.10 12.42 -22.24
CA ASN A 36 10.79 13.08 -22.08
C ASN A 36 10.18 12.92 -20.68
N LEU A 37 10.88 12.22 -19.77
CA LEU A 37 10.42 11.96 -18.42
C LEU A 37 11.22 12.80 -17.43
N LYS A 38 10.52 13.30 -16.41
CA LYS A 38 11.08 14.07 -15.30
C LYS A 38 10.79 13.35 -14.00
N ALA A 39 11.64 13.61 -13.00
CA ALA A 39 11.42 13.20 -11.62
C ALA A 39 10.92 14.38 -10.79
N LEU A 40 9.85 14.16 -10.03
CA LEU A 40 9.38 15.09 -9.00
C LEU A 40 9.43 14.39 -7.64
N TYR A 41 10.06 15.02 -6.65
CA TYR A 41 10.00 14.57 -5.26
C TYR A 41 8.58 14.72 -4.71
N ILE A 42 8.08 13.69 -4.05
CA ILE A 42 6.70 13.62 -3.54
C ILE A 42 6.67 13.62 -2.01
N LYS A 43 7.45 12.72 -1.41
CA LYS A 43 7.70 12.61 0.04
C LYS A 43 8.90 11.70 0.26
N GLU A 44 9.34 11.55 1.52
CA GLU A 44 10.44 10.66 1.97
C GLU A 44 10.70 9.48 1.03
N ASP A 45 11.85 9.54 0.34
CA ASP A 45 12.35 8.56 -0.63
C ASP A 45 11.42 8.19 -1.80
N VAL A 46 10.38 8.97 -2.08
CA VAL A 46 9.39 8.75 -3.14
C VAL A 46 9.45 9.84 -4.20
N PHE A 47 9.60 9.42 -5.46
CA PHE A 47 9.62 10.29 -6.63
C PHE A 47 8.55 9.88 -7.64
N ALA A 48 7.82 10.85 -8.18
CA ALA A 48 6.94 10.66 -9.33
C ALA A 48 7.75 10.77 -10.62
N ILE A 49 7.58 9.77 -11.49
CA ILE A 49 8.09 9.78 -12.87
C ILE A 49 6.96 10.25 -13.78
N TYR A 50 7.14 11.41 -14.40
CA TYR A 50 6.07 12.10 -15.11
C TYR A 50 6.56 12.80 -16.37
N ASN A 51 5.63 13.13 -17.26
CA ASN A 51 5.84 14.14 -18.30
C ASN A 51 4.80 15.26 -18.16
N GLU A 52 4.76 16.17 -19.12
CA GLU A 52 3.82 17.31 -19.12
C GLU A 52 2.35 16.92 -18.99
N LYS A 53 1.98 15.67 -19.29
CA LYS A 53 0.60 15.21 -19.36
C LYS A 53 0.23 14.19 -18.28
N TRP A 54 1.17 13.36 -17.83
CA TRP A 54 0.86 12.18 -17.01
C TRP A 54 1.96 11.84 -16.03
N VAL A 55 1.54 11.31 -14.87
CA VAL A 55 2.40 10.49 -14.02
C VAL A 55 2.33 9.05 -14.54
N TYR A 56 3.49 8.41 -14.71
CA TYR A 56 3.60 7.03 -15.19
C TYR A 56 3.75 6.04 -14.03
N SER A 57 4.62 6.38 -13.08
CA SER A 57 4.99 5.53 -11.96
C SER A 57 5.54 6.35 -10.81
N TYR A 58 5.60 5.72 -9.65
CA TYR A 58 6.38 6.21 -8.51
C TYR A 58 7.55 5.27 -8.28
N CYS A 59 8.71 5.83 -7.95
CA CYS A 59 9.91 5.07 -7.63
C CYS A 59 10.53 5.54 -6.32
N ASN A 60 11.39 4.69 -5.76
CA ASN A 60 12.17 5.06 -4.60
C ASN A 60 13.44 5.87 -4.99
N GLU A 61 14.25 6.26 -4.00
CA GLU A 61 15.55 6.92 -4.19
C GLU A 61 16.56 6.11 -5.04
N LYS A 62 16.40 4.78 -5.12
CA LYS A 62 17.24 3.87 -5.93
C LYS A 62 16.71 3.69 -7.35
N ALA A 63 15.69 4.46 -7.74
CA ALA A 63 14.94 4.31 -8.98
C ALA A 63 14.19 2.98 -9.14
N ASP A 64 13.97 2.23 -8.06
CA ASP A 64 13.13 1.04 -8.09
C ASP A 64 11.66 1.44 -8.12
N ALA A 65 10.90 0.86 -9.04
CA ALA A 65 9.47 1.14 -9.13
C ALA A 65 8.74 0.63 -7.89
N ILE A 66 8.09 1.57 -7.18
CA ILE A 66 7.14 1.29 -6.10
C ILE A 66 5.86 0.74 -6.74
N PHE A 67 5.26 1.49 -7.66
CA PHE A 67 4.20 1.00 -8.55
C PHE A 67 4.11 1.78 -9.87
N ASN A 68 3.59 1.11 -10.89
CA ASN A 68 3.22 1.71 -12.18
C ASN A 68 1.71 1.95 -12.22
N ILE A 69 1.28 3.17 -12.58
CA ILE A 69 -0.13 3.58 -12.50
C ILE A 69 -0.98 2.83 -13.53
N LYS A 70 -0.47 2.65 -14.75
CA LYS A 70 -1.19 1.91 -15.79
C LYS A 70 -1.40 0.45 -15.36
N GLN A 71 -0.34 -0.20 -14.88
CA GLN A 71 -0.43 -1.57 -14.38
C GLN A 71 -1.39 -1.69 -13.21
N LEU A 72 -1.42 -0.72 -12.29
CA LEU A 72 -2.37 -0.73 -11.19
C LEU A 72 -3.82 -0.67 -11.69
N ARG A 73 -4.10 0.21 -12.67
CA ARG A 73 -5.44 0.41 -13.25
C ARG A 73 -5.95 -0.79 -14.06
N GLU A 74 -5.06 -1.50 -14.73
CA GLU A 74 -5.42 -2.64 -15.61
C GLU A 74 -5.68 -3.94 -14.84
N ARG A 75 -5.47 -3.96 -13.52
CA ARG A 75 -5.60 -5.17 -12.71
C ARG A 75 -7.03 -5.38 -12.22
N GLN A 76 -7.37 -6.65 -12.01
CA GLN A 76 -8.64 -7.04 -11.42
C GLN A 76 -8.85 -6.40 -10.04
N PHE A 77 -10.11 -6.08 -9.74
CA PHE A 77 -10.59 -5.45 -8.51
C PHE A 77 -10.13 -4.00 -8.29
N PHE A 78 -9.54 -3.34 -9.29
CA PHE A 78 -9.08 -1.96 -9.16
C PHE A 78 -10.23 -1.00 -8.80
N ASN A 79 -11.38 -1.10 -9.48
CA ASN A 79 -12.53 -0.23 -9.21
C ASN A 79 -13.14 -0.46 -7.82
N GLU A 80 -13.25 -1.72 -7.41
CA GLU A 80 -13.74 -2.12 -6.09
C GLU A 80 -12.80 -1.63 -4.98
N ALA A 81 -11.49 -1.76 -5.19
CA ALA A 81 -10.49 -1.23 -4.27
C ALA A 81 -10.50 0.31 -4.22
N MET A 82 -10.77 0.96 -5.35
CA MET A 82 -10.88 2.42 -5.43
C MET A 82 -12.05 2.93 -4.58
N ILE A 83 -13.23 2.32 -4.76
CA ILE A 83 -14.41 2.63 -3.95
C ILE A 83 -14.15 2.32 -2.47
N GLY A 84 -13.56 1.17 -2.17
CA GLY A 84 -13.22 0.77 -0.79
C GLY A 84 -12.21 1.71 -0.11
N SER A 85 -11.40 2.41 -0.90
CA SER A 85 -10.47 3.45 -0.43
C SER A 85 -11.09 4.85 -0.39
N TRP A 86 -12.40 5.01 -0.63
CA TRP A 86 -13.10 6.30 -0.76
C TRP A 86 -12.58 7.18 -1.89
N TYR A 87 -12.30 6.58 -3.05
CA TYR A 87 -11.96 7.31 -4.27
C TYR A 87 -12.83 6.88 -5.45
N PHE A 88 -12.82 7.69 -6.50
CA PHE A 88 -13.46 7.39 -7.77
C PHE A 88 -12.69 8.05 -8.93
N GLU A 89 -12.48 7.34 -10.04
CA GLU A 89 -11.88 7.89 -11.25
C GLU A 89 -12.97 8.26 -12.26
N ARG A 90 -12.95 9.51 -12.70
CA ARG A 90 -13.78 9.97 -13.81
C ARG A 90 -12.90 10.23 -15.02
N LYS A 91 -13.32 9.70 -16.18
CA LYS A 91 -12.73 10.08 -17.46
C LYS A 91 -13.26 11.44 -17.86
N GLU A 92 -12.37 12.42 -17.96
CA GLU A 92 -12.67 13.77 -18.40
C GLU A 92 -11.86 14.05 -19.66
N TRP A 93 -12.56 14.22 -20.78
CA TRP A 93 -11.96 14.25 -22.12
C TRP A 93 -11.16 12.96 -22.40
N ASN A 94 -9.83 13.03 -22.30
CA ASN A 94 -8.93 11.90 -22.49
C ASN A 94 -8.15 11.51 -21.23
N GLU A 95 -8.39 12.18 -20.10
CA GLU A 95 -7.65 11.99 -18.85
C GLU A 95 -8.50 11.33 -17.78
N TYR A 96 -7.90 10.40 -17.04
CA TYR A 96 -8.51 9.86 -15.81
C TYR A 96 -8.14 10.76 -14.64
N ARG A 97 -9.15 11.34 -13.99
CA ARG A 97 -8.98 12.18 -12.81
C ARG A 97 -9.53 11.47 -11.60
N LEU A 98 -8.71 11.40 -10.55
CA LEU A 98 -9.06 10.78 -9.29
C LEU A 98 -9.76 11.81 -8.40
N TYR A 99 -10.89 11.44 -7.83
CA TYR A 99 -11.67 12.25 -6.89
C TYR A 99 -11.82 11.51 -5.57
N LYS A 100 -11.87 12.27 -4.47
CA LYS A 100 -12.37 11.73 -3.20
C LYS A 100 -13.86 11.45 -3.31
N LEU A 101 -14.25 10.28 -2.85
CA LEU A 101 -15.64 9.89 -2.68
C LEU A 101 -16.13 10.40 -1.32
N MET A 102 -17.21 11.17 -1.31
CA MET A 102 -17.77 11.71 -0.07
C MET A 102 -18.82 10.77 0.50
N TRP A 103 -19.73 10.29 -0.35
CA TRP A 103 -20.75 9.28 -0.03
C TRP A 103 -21.41 8.77 -1.32
N PHE A 104 -22.33 7.82 -1.18
CA PHE A 104 -23.23 7.41 -2.26
C PHE A 104 -24.61 8.06 -2.08
N ASP A 105 -25.18 8.59 -3.16
CA ASP A 105 -26.55 9.11 -3.14
C ASP A 105 -27.59 7.96 -3.02
N ALA A 106 -28.87 8.32 -2.94
CA ALA A 106 -29.97 7.35 -2.81
C ALA A 106 -30.07 6.35 -3.99
N ASN A 107 -29.39 6.61 -5.11
CA ASN A 107 -29.35 5.75 -6.29
C ASN A 107 -28.01 5.01 -6.43
N ASN A 108 -27.20 4.95 -5.37
CA ASN A 108 -25.85 4.39 -5.38
C ASN A 108 -24.90 5.07 -6.38
N LYS A 109 -25.13 6.35 -6.73
CA LYS A 109 -24.17 7.13 -7.52
C LYS A 109 -23.15 7.80 -6.60
N PRO A 110 -21.88 7.82 -6.97
CA PRO A 110 -20.84 8.43 -6.16
C PRO A 110 -21.01 9.96 -6.14
N VAL A 111 -21.07 10.54 -4.94
CA VAL A 111 -20.97 11.97 -4.73
C VAL A 111 -19.51 12.29 -4.42
N LEU A 112 -18.90 13.11 -5.28
CA LEU A 112 -17.47 13.37 -5.29
C LEU A 112 -17.16 14.73 -4.67
N ASP A 113 -15.95 14.86 -4.14
CA ASP A 113 -15.38 16.17 -3.83
C ASP A 113 -15.31 17.03 -5.12
N LYS A 114 -15.38 18.35 -4.97
CA LYS A 114 -15.45 19.30 -6.09
C LYS A 114 -14.18 19.29 -6.93
N ASN A 115 -13.03 19.10 -6.28
CA ASN A 115 -11.73 19.18 -6.93
C ASN A 115 -11.12 17.78 -7.07
N PRO A 116 -10.53 17.44 -8.23
CA PRO A 116 -9.77 16.21 -8.36
C PRO A 116 -8.50 16.30 -7.51
N VAL A 117 -8.05 15.14 -7.03
CA VAL A 117 -6.76 15.00 -6.36
C VAL A 117 -5.65 15.27 -7.38
N PHE A 118 -4.75 16.20 -7.07
CA PHE A 118 -3.72 16.64 -8.00
C PHE A 118 -2.70 15.51 -8.29
N PRO A 119 -2.47 15.08 -9.54
CA PRO A 119 -1.66 13.89 -9.85
C PRO A 119 -0.21 13.91 -9.31
N LEU A 120 0.38 15.10 -9.17
CA LEU A 120 1.75 15.28 -8.70
C LEU A 120 1.83 15.58 -7.18
N SER A 121 0.77 15.31 -6.42
CA SER A 121 0.71 15.51 -4.98
C SER A 121 1.06 14.24 -4.18
N LYS A 122 1.51 14.45 -2.95
CA LYS A 122 1.63 13.41 -1.91
C LYS A 122 0.30 12.67 -1.70
N GLU A 123 -0.79 13.40 -1.67
CA GLU A 123 -2.13 12.85 -1.50
C GLU A 123 -2.51 11.86 -2.62
N TYR A 124 -2.20 12.19 -3.87
CA TYR A 124 -2.47 11.30 -5.00
C TYR A 124 -1.64 10.01 -4.93
N PHE A 125 -0.37 10.12 -4.54
CA PHE A 125 0.47 8.95 -4.27
C PHE A 125 -0.12 8.06 -3.18
N GLU A 126 -0.52 8.66 -2.05
CA GLU A 126 -1.08 7.95 -0.91
C GLU A 126 -2.42 7.29 -1.25
N ALA A 127 -3.27 7.98 -2.02
CA ALA A 127 -4.51 7.43 -2.55
C ALA A 127 -4.27 6.19 -3.41
N LEU A 128 -3.41 6.28 -4.43
CA LEU A 128 -3.09 5.14 -5.30
C LEU A 128 -2.42 3.99 -4.54
N ASN A 129 -1.55 4.31 -3.59
CA ASN A 129 -0.90 3.31 -2.74
C ASN A 129 -1.94 2.55 -1.87
N ASN A 130 -2.91 3.26 -1.29
CA ASN A 130 -4.02 2.67 -0.55
C ASN A 130 -4.93 1.83 -1.44
N ILE A 131 -5.21 2.29 -2.67
CA ILE A 131 -5.97 1.52 -3.67
C ILE A 131 -5.22 0.23 -4.02
N GLY A 132 -3.91 0.30 -4.25
CA GLY A 132 -3.07 -0.87 -4.50
C GLY A 132 -3.09 -1.87 -3.35
N PHE A 133 -2.95 -1.38 -2.11
CA PHE A 133 -3.06 -2.19 -0.90
C PHE A 133 -4.43 -2.89 -0.82
N ASN A 134 -5.53 -2.14 -0.92
CA ASN A 134 -6.89 -2.68 -0.83
C ASN A 134 -7.21 -3.67 -1.95
N ARG A 135 -6.71 -3.41 -3.16
CA ARG A 135 -6.82 -4.35 -4.28
C ARG A 135 -6.16 -5.68 -3.96
N VAL A 136 -4.97 -5.68 -3.36
CA VAL A 136 -4.30 -6.91 -2.92
C VAL A 136 -5.09 -7.62 -1.82
N ILE A 137 -5.66 -6.89 -0.85
CA ILE A 137 -6.54 -7.48 0.17
C ILE A 137 -7.74 -8.20 -0.46
N ILE A 138 -8.42 -7.56 -1.42
CA ILE A 138 -9.55 -8.15 -2.13
C ILE A 138 -9.10 -9.38 -2.93
N SER A 139 -8.05 -9.25 -3.75
CA SER A 139 -7.51 -10.33 -4.57
C SER A 139 -7.19 -11.57 -3.74
N LYS A 140 -6.44 -11.44 -2.64
CA LYS A 140 -6.06 -12.59 -1.83
C LYS A 140 -7.26 -13.19 -1.09
N MET A 141 -8.27 -12.41 -0.72
CA MET A 141 -9.51 -12.95 -0.15
C MET A 141 -10.27 -13.80 -1.16
N VAL A 142 -10.33 -13.38 -2.44
CA VAL A 142 -10.92 -14.16 -3.52
C VAL A 142 -10.12 -15.44 -3.77
N LEU A 143 -8.79 -15.32 -3.84
CA LEU A 143 -7.90 -16.49 -3.99
C LEU A 143 -8.14 -17.49 -2.87
N LYS A 144 -8.12 -17.07 -1.60
CA LYS A 144 -8.33 -17.98 -0.44
C LYS A 144 -9.70 -18.67 -0.46
N LYS A 145 -10.74 -18.03 -1.01
CA LYS A 145 -12.09 -18.60 -1.10
C LYS A 145 -12.25 -19.60 -2.26
N ASN A 146 -11.42 -19.54 -3.28
CA ASN A 146 -11.54 -20.41 -4.44
C ASN A 146 -10.97 -21.81 -4.11
N PRO A 147 -11.80 -22.89 -4.11
CA PRO A 147 -11.36 -24.23 -3.73
C PRO A 147 -10.58 -24.96 -4.84
N LYS A 148 -10.41 -24.37 -6.03
CA LYS A 148 -9.62 -25.00 -7.10
C LYS A 148 -8.20 -25.27 -6.60
N SER A 149 -7.80 -26.53 -6.67
CA SER A 149 -6.51 -27.06 -6.21
C SER A 149 -5.38 -26.88 -7.23
N ILE A 150 -5.69 -26.68 -8.51
CA ILE A 150 -4.67 -26.62 -9.57
C ILE A 150 -4.99 -25.46 -10.50
N PHE A 151 -4.06 -24.50 -10.55
CA PHE A 151 -4.03 -23.44 -11.55
C PHE A 151 -3.40 -23.98 -12.84
N THR A 152 -3.89 -23.52 -13.98
CA THR A 152 -3.18 -23.67 -15.27
C THR A 152 -1.83 -22.93 -15.22
N ASP A 153 -0.88 -23.30 -16.09
CA ASP A 153 0.43 -22.61 -16.16
C ASP A 153 0.30 -21.09 -16.39
N ALA A 154 -0.71 -20.67 -17.16
CA ALA A 154 -1.02 -19.25 -17.37
C ALA A 154 -1.49 -18.57 -16.08
N GLU A 155 -2.39 -19.22 -15.32
CA GLU A 155 -2.87 -18.71 -14.03
C GLU A 155 -1.76 -18.69 -12.97
N LEU A 156 -0.82 -19.66 -12.98
CA LEU A 156 0.36 -19.66 -12.12
C LEU A 156 1.29 -18.48 -12.44
N LYS A 157 1.52 -18.21 -13.72
CA LYS A 157 2.34 -17.06 -14.14
C LYS A 157 1.71 -15.73 -13.76
N ASP A 158 0.38 -15.61 -13.89
CA ASP A 158 -0.36 -14.43 -13.45
C ASP A 158 -0.34 -14.29 -11.93
N LEU A 159 -0.46 -15.40 -11.19
CA LEU A 159 -0.33 -15.42 -9.74
C LEU A 159 1.06 -14.98 -9.31
N GLU A 160 2.15 -15.46 -9.94
CA GLU A 160 3.52 -15.03 -9.62
C GLU A 160 3.71 -13.51 -9.83
N LEU A 161 3.20 -12.97 -10.93
CA LEU A 161 3.23 -11.52 -11.19
C LEU A 161 2.43 -10.74 -10.15
N ASP A 162 1.25 -11.24 -9.79
CA ASP A 162 0.42 -10.62 -8.77
C ASP A 162 1.08 -10.71 -7.38
N MET A 163 1.73 -11.83 -7.05
CA MET A 163 2.43 -12.05 -5.78
C MET A 163 3.56 -11.07 -5.55
N ASP A 164 4.36 -10.75 -6.57
CA ASP A 164 5.40 -9.71 -6.46
C ASP A 164 4.78 -8.35 -6.12
N ILE A 165 3.61 -8.02 -6.70
CA ILE A 165 2.86 -6.81 -6.36
C ILE A 165 2.33 -6.91 -4.91
N MET A 166 1.85 -8.07 -4.47
CA MET A 166 1.37 -8.27 -3.11
C MET A 166 2.47 -8.09 -2.06
N ILE A 167 3.70 -8.50 -2.39
CA ILE A 167 4.88 -8.29 -1.54
C ILE A 167 5.26 -6.81 -1.53
N LYS A 168 5.31 -6.14 -2.69
CA LYS A 168 5.68 -4.72 -2.78
C LYS A 168 4.71 -3.79 -2.04
N THR A 169 3.43 -4.18 -1.95
CA THR A 169 2.40 -3.46 -1.20
C THR A 169 2.33 -3.86 0.27
N TRP A 170 3.26 -4.71 0.75
CA TRP A 170 3.30 -5.31 2.10
C TRP A 170 1.96 -5.88 2.59
N ALA A 171 1.01 -6.10 1.69
CA ALA A 171 -0.35 -6.47 2.05
C ALA A 171 -0.47 -7.98 2.23
N ILE A 172 0.42 -8.80 1.66
CA ILE A 172 0.44 -10.26 1.86
C ILE A 172 1.14 -10.67 3.14
N THR A 173 0.44 -11.41 4.00
CA THR A 173 0.98 -11.89 5.28
C THR A 173 1.54 -13.31 5.14
N ILE A 174 2.34 -13.75 6.11
CA ILE A 174 2.81 -15.14 6.19
C ILE A 174 1.63 -16.12 6.26
N ASP A 175 0.54 -15.78 6.96
CA ASP A 175 -0.67 -16.61 7.05
C ASP A 175 -1.34 -16.81 5.70
N ASP A 176 -1.34 -15.77 4.85
CA ASP A 176 -1.86 -15.89 3.50
C ASP A 176 -1.03 -16.89 2.68
N LEU A 177 0.30 -16.86 2.83
CA LEU A 177 1.21 -17.80 2.15
C LEU A 177 1.00 -19.24 2.64
N GLU A 178 0.81 -19.45 3.95
CA GLU A 178 0.49 -20.76 4.50
C GLU A 178 -0.82 -21.32 3.92
N ILE A 179 -1.84 -20.48 3.79
CA ILE A 179 -3.13 -20.87 3.21
C ILE A 179 -2.96 -21.21 1.71
N LEU A 180 -2.23 -20.38 0.96
CA LEU A 180 -1.99 -20.64 -0.46
C LEU A 180 -1.18 -21.92 -0.69
N LEU A 181 -0.18 -22.19 0.15
CA LEU A 181 0.59 -23.44 0.13
C LEU A 181 -0.31 -24.65 0.45
N LYS A 182 -1.14 -24.55 1.49
CA LYS A 182 -2.10 -25.62 1.86
C LYS A 182 -3.13 -25.88 0.75
N GLN A 183 -3.45 -24.86 -0.04
CA GLN A 183 -4.35 -24.97 -1.19
C GLN A 183 -3.63 -25.41 -2.48
N GLU A 184 -2.34 -25.76 -2.40
CA GLU A 184 -1.50 -26.19 -3.54
C GLU A 184 -1.38 -25.13 -4.65
N LYS A 185 -1.62 -23.86 -4.30
CA LYS A 185 -1.57 -22.72 -5.24
C LYS A 185 -0.16 -22.20 -5.48
N ILE A 186 0.72 -22.47 -4.53
CA ILE A 186 2.16 -22.21 -4.60
C ILE A 186 2.88 -23.45 -4.09
N ASN A 187 4.07 -23.73 -4.60
CA ASN A 187 4.90 -24.82 -4.11
C ASN A 187 5.70 -24.41 -2.87
N GLU A 188 6.27 -25.40 -2.16
CA GLU A 188 7.04 -25.19 -0.93
C GLU A 188 8.25 -24.28 -1.13
N VAL A 189 8.99 -24.45 -2.25
CA VAL A 189 10.19 -23.65 -2.55
C VAL A 189 9.83 -22.17 -2.70
N TYR A 190 8.77 -21.89 -3.46
CA TYR A 190 8.27 -20.54 -3.67
C TYR A 190 7.73 -19.93 -2.36
N SER A 191 6.97 -20.72 -1.59
CA SER A 191 6.45 -20.30 -0.28
C SER A 191 7.58 -19.92 0.67
N ALA A 192 8.58 -20.80 0.85
CA ALA A 192 9.72 -20.54 1.73
C ALA A 192 10.50 -19.27 1.33
N LYS A 193 10.78 -19.10 0.04
CA LYS A 193 11.44 -17.90 -0.49
C LYS A 193 10.62 -16.63 -0.21
N THR A 194 9.31 -16.71 -0.37
CA THR A 194 8.41 -15.56 -0.22
C THR A 194 8.18 -15.21 1.25
N ILE A 195 8.02 -16.21 2.12
CA ILE A 195 7.96 -16.04 3.57
C ILE A 195 9.20 -15.29 4.06
N LYS A 196 10.40 -15.70 3.61
CA LYS A 196 11.65 -15.02 3.95
C LYS A 196 11.62 -13.54 3.54
N LYS A 197 11.22 -13.24 2.30
CA LYS A 197 11.07 -11.85 1.82
C LYS A 197 10.09 -11.03 2.66
N VAL A 198 8.93 -11.61 3.01
CA VAL A 198 7.93 -10.92 3.84
C VAL A 198 8.47 -10.69 5.26
N ALA A 199 9.11 -11.70 5.85
CA ALA A 199 9.71 -11.60 7.18
C ALA A 199 10.80 -10.53 7.25
N GLU A 200 11.70 -10.50 6.27
CA GLU A 200 12.85 -9.59 6.24
C GLU A 200 12.48 -8.17 5.80
N GLY A 201 11.56 -8.03 4.83
CA GLY A 201 11.27 -6.74 4.20
C GLY A 201 10.02 -6.03 4.73
N ASN A 202 9.00 -6.78 5.15
CA ASN A 202 7.66 -6.21 5.33
C ASN A 202 7.07 -6.42 6.73
N LEU A 203 7.53 -7.42 7.48
CA LEU A 203 6.85 -7.83 8.72
C LEU A 203 6.74 -6.70 9.74
N LEU A 204 7.78 -5.87 9.89
CA LEU A 204 7.74 -4.71 10.79
C LEU A 204 6.67 -3.70 10.37
N GLN A 205 6.58 -3.41 9.08
CA GLN A 205 5.55 -2.55 8.52
C GLN A 205 4.16 -3.17 8.77
N GLN A 206 3.99 -4.47 8.53
CA GLN A 206 2.73 -5.19 8.78
C GLN A 206 2.31 -5.17 10.26
N CYS A 207 3.26 -5.15 11.19
CA CYS A 207 2.96 -5.06 12.62
C CYS A 207 2.38 -3.70 13.03
N SER A 208 2.75 -2.63 12.32
CA SER A 208 2.38 -1.24 12.64
C SER A 208 1.28 -0.66 11.74
N ASP A 209 0.96 -1.30 10.62
CA ASP A 209 0.02 -0.77 9.64
C ASP A 209 -1.46 -0.97 10.03
N GLU A 210 -2.13 0.14 10.33
CA GLU A 210 -3.54 0.16 10.76
C GLU A 210 -4.50 -0.34 9.67
N ARG A 211 -4.12 -0.28 8.39
CA ARG A 211 -4.96 -0.79 7.29
C ARG A 211 -5.15 -2.31 7.38
N LEU A 212 -4.19 -3.04 7.95
CA LEU A 212 -4.34 -4.47 8.23
C LEU A 212 -5.30 -4.74 9.38
N ASP A 213 -5.43 -3.81 10.34
CA ASP A 213 -6.40 -3.92 11.43
C ASP A 213 -7.83 -3.78 10.87
N GLU A 214 -8.06 -2.76 10.03
CA GLU A 214 -9.33 -2.53 9.33
C GLU A 214 -9.74 -3.75 8.48
N ALA A 215 -8.78 -4.36 7.80
CA ALA A 215 -8.98 -5.58 7.02
C ALA A 215 -9.11 -6.87 7.86
N LYS A 216 -9.03 -6.77 9.20
CA LYS A 216 -9.04 -7.89 10.16
C LYS A 216 -7.93 -8.92 9.95
N GLN A 217 -6.75 -8.45 9.57
CA GLN A 217 -5.59 -9.27 9.19
C GLN A 217 -4.31 -8.88 9.91
N TRP A 218 -4.45 -8.17 11.02
CA TRP A 218 -3.33 -7.70 11.82
C TRP A 218 -2.47 -8.82 12.39
N ILE A 219 -1.20 -8.51 12.63
CA ILE A 219 -0.26 -9.38 13.32
C ILE A 219 -0.41 -9.17 14.83
N THR A 220 -0.64 -10.26 15.58
CA THR A 220 -0.69 -10.26 17.06
C THR A 220 0.59 -10.84 17.65
N GLU A 221 0.79 -10.69 18.96
CA GLU A 221 1.89 -11.35 19.65
C GLU A 221 1.86 -12.88 19.47
N GLU A 222 0.67 -13.51 19.47
CA GLU A 222 0.55 -14.96 19.24
C GLU A 222 0.94 -15.36 17.83
N LYS A 223 0.59 -14.56 16.82
CA LYS A 223 1.02 -14.80 15.44
C LYS A 223 2.53 -14.68 15.31
N LEU A 224 3.13 -13.64 15.90
CA LEU A 224 4.58 -13.44 15.90
C LEU A 224 5.29 -14.61 16.60
N LYS A 225 4.78 -15.06 17.76
CA LYS A 225 5.29 -16.24 18.46
C LYS A 225 5.28 -17.48 17.57
N ARG A 226 4.17 -17.75 16.88
CA ARG A 226 4.08 -18.86 15.93
C ARG A 226 5.10 -18.72 14.79
N TYR A 227 5.34 -17.51 14.27
CA TYR A 227 6.33 -17.28 13.22
C TYR A 227 7.76 -17.60 13.69
N LEU A 228 8.08 -17.33 14.96
CA LEU A 228 9.35 -17.70 15.58
C LEU A 228 9.45 -19.22 15.77
N GLU A 229 8.40 -19.87 16.28
CA GLU A 229 8.35 -21.33 16.48
C GLU A 229 8.51 -22.10 15.16
N LYS A 230 7.98 -21.55 14.06
CA LYS A 230 8.10 -22.10 12.70
C LYS A 230 9.38 -21.67 11.98
N TRP A 231 10.27 -20.92 12.62
CA TRP A 231 11.51 -20.43 12.03
C TRP A 231 11.32 -19.57 10.76
N TYR A 232 10.17 -18.92 10.63
CA TYR A 232 9.91 -17.97 9.54
C TYR A 232 10.59 -16.63 9.77
N VAL A 233 10.75 -16.26 11.04
CA VAL A 233 11.52 -15.09 11.47
C VAL A 233 12.73 -15.61 12.23
N THR A 234 13.92 -15.42 11.67
CA THR A 234 15.17 -15.92 12.25
C THR A 234 16.04 -14.81 12.83
N ASP A 235 15.83 -13.55 12.41
CA ASP A 235 16.56 -12.40 12.96
C ASP A 235 15.88 -11.90 14.25
N PRO A 236 16.57 -11.96 15.41
CA PRO A 236 16.04 -11.48 16.68
C PRO A 236 15.68 -9.99 16.68
N LYS A 237 16.40 -9.15 15.91
CA LYS A 237 16.13 -7.70 15.85
C LYS A 237 14.81 -7.40 15.16
N ILE A 238 14.48 -8.17 14.12
CA ILE A 238 13.18 -8.06 13.45
C ILE A 238 12.07 -8.45 14.43
N ALA A 239 12.24 -9.56 15.15
CA ALA A 239 11.26 -10.02 16.12
C ALA A 239 11.01 -8.99 17.24
N GLU A 240 12.07 -8.43 17.81
CA GLU A 240 11.98 -7.39 18.84
C GLU A 240 11.27 -6.13 18.33
N SER A 241 11.66 -5.64 17.15
CA SER A 241 11.03 -4.46 16.54
C SER A 241 9.54 -4.69 16.27
N CYS A 242 9.18 -5.88 15.80
CA CYS A 242 7.79 -6.28 15.59
C CYS A 242 7.01 -6.31 16.90
N LEU A 243 7.58 -6.88 17.97
CA LEU A 243 6.94 -6.93 19.29
C LEU A 243 6.68 -5.53 19.84
N VAL A 244 7.65 -4.62 19.71
CA VAL A 244 7.50 -3.21 20.10
C VAL A 244 6.37 -2.55 19.31
N ALA A 245 6.33 -2.74 17.99
CA ALA A 245 5.29 -2.18 17.13
C ALA A 245 3.89 -2.71 17.49
N ILE A 246 3.75 -4.03 17.70
CA ILE A 246 2.48 -4.67 18.11
C ILE A 246 1.99 -4.07 19.43
N ARG A 247 2.85 -3.99 20.45
CA ARG A 247 2.48 -3.44 21.76
C ARG A 247 2.10 -1.97 21.72
N ALA A 248 2.86 -1.17 20.97
CA ALA A 248 2.55 0.25 20.78
C ALA A 248 1.16 0.43 20.16
N LYS A 249 0.85 -0.39 19.15
CA LYS A 249 -0.45 -0.39 18.49
C LYS A 249 -1.59 -0.84 19.41
N GLU A 250 -1.42 -1.95 20.13
CA GLU A 250 -2.42 -2.43 21.09
C GLU A 250 -2.68 -1.41 22.21
N ALA A 251 -1.63 -0.73 22.68
CA ALA A 251 -1.77 0.36 23.64
C ALA A 251 -2.58 1.53 23.05
N LYS A 252 -2.30 1.94 21.80
CA LYS A 252 -3.06 2.97 21.08
C LYS A 252 -4.54 2.59 20.97
N MET A 253 -4.85 1.39 20.47
CA MET A 253 -6.23 0.89 20.35
C MET A 253 -6.96 0.86 21.70
N LYS A 254 -6.27 0.52 22.79
CA LYS A 254 -6.85 0.51 24.14
C LYS A 254 -7.19 1.92 24.63
N ILE A 255 -6.36 2.92 24.29
CA ILE A 255 -6.62 4.33 24.61
C ILE A 255 -7.83 4.83 23.82
N GLU A 256 -7.87 4.57 22.52
CA GLU A 256 -8.98 4.98 21.64
C GLU A 256 -10.31 4.39 22.09
N ARG A 257 -10.34 3.09 22.45
CA ARG A 257 -11.55 2.46 23.01
C ARG A 257 -12.00 3.13 24.30
N LYS A 258 -11.09 3.47 25.22
CA LYS A 258 -11.45 4.18 26.45
C LYS A 258 -12.06 5.56 26.17
N ILE A 259 -11.55 6.28 25.18
CA ILE A 259 -12.08 7.58 24.77
C ILE A 259 -13.49 7.41 24.20
N ILE A 260 -13.67 6.46 23.28
CA ILE A 260 -14.97 6.15 22.66
C ILE A 260 -15.99 5.73 23.72
N ASP A 261 -15.63 4.81 24.62
CA ASP A 261 -16.50 4.34 25.69
C ASP A 261 -16.88 5.48 26.66
N GLY A 262 -15.93 6.39 26.95
CA GLY A 262 -16.19 7.60 27.73
C GLY A 262 -17.21 8.52 27.06
N ALA A 263 -16.98 8.83 25.77
CA ALA A 263 -17.90 9.66 24.97
C ALA A 263 -19.30 9.04 24.87
N TRP A 264 -19.39 7.71 24.70
CA TRP A 264 -20.68 7.01 24.66
C TRP A 264 -21.42 7.04 26.01
N LYS A 265 -20.71 6.96 27.14
CA LYS A 265 -21.32 7.10 28.48
C LYS A 265 -21.88 8.50 28.70
N GLU A 266 -21.15 9.53 28.26
CA GLU A 266 -21.62 10.93 28.29
C GLU A 266 -22.87 11.12 27.44
N ILE A 267 -22.87 10.62 26.19
CA ILE A 267 -24.03 10.70 25.28
C ILE A 267 -25.26 9.98 25.85
N LYS A 268 -25.07 8.85 26.55
CA LYS A 268 -26.17 8.07 27.13
C LYS A 268 -26.60 8.52 28.53
N GLY A 269 -25.96 9.54 29.12
CA GLY A 269 -26.26 10.01 30.46
C GLY A 269 -26.03 8.97 31.57
N ILE A 270 -25.24 7.94 31.29
CA ILE A 270 -24.90 6.88 32.24
C ILE A 270 -23.70 7.38 33.06
N LYS A 271 -23.97 7.89 34.26
CA LYS A 271 -22.94 8.21 35.26
C LYS A 271 -22.34 6.94 35.85
#